data_AF-A0A971H214-F1
#
_entry.id   AF-A0A971H214-F1
#
_cell.length_a   1.000
_cell.length_b   1.000
_cell.length_c   1.000
_cell.angle_alpha   90.00
_cell.angle_beta   90.00
_cell.angle_gamma   90.00
#
_symmetry.space_group_name_H-M   'P 1'
#
loop_
_entity.id
_entity.type
_entity.pdbx_description
1 polymer ?
#
loop_
_entity_poly.entity_id
_entity_poly.type
_entity_poly.pdbx_seq_one_letter_code
_entity_poly.pdbx_strand_id
1 'polypeptide(L)'
;MKSYILAITLTMFLSALFAYQNIGDVTVRFLIFEKTLPQGVWEVILFCAGAAIMWIFSVFSMFEMRSKYKKEIKEKNDKIDNLENEKKMILDSITKDTVVTQVEYSKEPQVVLIEN
;
A
#
# COMPACT_ATOMS: atom_id res chain seq x y z
N MET A 1 -14.08 14.72 7.76
CA MET A 1 -13.37 14.30 8.99
C MET A 1 -14.15 14.56 10.30
N LYS A 2 -14.98 15.61 10.43
CA LYS A 2 -15.64 15.95 11.71
C LYS A 2 -16.83 15.06 12.13
N SER A 3 -17.57 14.49 11.16
CA SER A 3 -18.81 13.73 11.46
C SER A 3 -18.56 12.37 12.14
N TYR A 4 -17.47 11.68 11.81
CA TYR A 4 -17.15 10.36 12.38
C TYR A 4 -16.84 10.41 13.87
N ILE A 5 -16.05 11.41 14.29
CA ILE A 5 -15.71 11.61 15.70
C ILE A 5 -16.99 11.91 16.50
N LEU A 6 -17.89 12.71 15.94
CA LEU A 6 -19.16 13.05 16.58
C LEU A 6 -20.05 11.81 16.78
N ALA A 7 -20.13 10.92 15.79
CA ALA A 7 -20.86 9.67 15.90
C ALA A 7 -20.29 8.73 16.97
N ILE A 8 -18.95 8.64 17.06
CA ILE A 8 -18.26 7.84 18.09
C ILE A 8 -18.52 8.41 19.49
N THR A 9 -18.37 9.72 19.67
CA THR A 9 -18.61 10.37 20.96
C THR A 9 -20.08 10.25 21.38
N LEU A 10 -21.01 10.42 20.44
CA LEU A 10 -22.43 10.29 20.70
C LEU A 10 -22.80 8.85 21.11
N THR A 11 -22.33 7.85 20.37
CA THR A 11 -22.58 6.43 20.71
C THR A 11 -21.95 6.02 22.04
N MET A 12 -20.75 6.51 22.35
CA MET A 12 -20.12 6.32 23.66
C MET A 12 -20.93 6.95 24.79
N PHE A 13 -21.45 8.17 24.58
CA PHE A 13 -22.27 8.87 25.55
C PHE A 13 -23.62 8.16 25.78
N LEU A 14 -24.27 7.69 24.72
CA LEU A 14 -25.51 6.91 24.84
C LEU A 14 -25.28 5.60 25.60
N SER A 15 -24.19 4.88 25.33
CA SER A 15 -23.88 3.65 26.06
C SER A 15 -23.64 3.92 27.55
N ALA A 16 -22.93 5.01 27.90
CA ALA A 16 -22.75 5.40 29.29
C ALA A 16 -24.08 5.75 29.99
N LEU A 17 -24.98 6.45 29.31
CA LEU A 17 -26.33 6.75 29.82
C LEU A 17 -27.17 5.48 30.00
N PHE A 18 -27.10 4.55 29.05
CA PHE A 18 -27.86 3.30 29.09
C PHE A 18 -27.37 2.39 30.23
N ALA A 19 -26.06 2.28 30.43
CA ALA A 19 -25.47 1.59 31.58
C ALA A 19 -25.83 2.26 32.93
N TYR A 20 -25.92 3.59 32.98
CA TYR A 20 -26.30 4.31 34.21
C TYR A 20 -27.79 4.13 34.56
N GLN A 21 -28.68 4.14 33.57
CA GLN A 21 -30.11 3.98 33.80
C GLN A 21 -30.49 2.52 34.13
N ASN A 22 -29.74 1.55 33.61
CA ASN A 22 -30.01 0.13 33.80
C ASN A 22 -28.93 -0.51 34.68
N ILE A 23 -29.02 -0.33 35.99
CA ILE A 23 -28.13 -0.94 37.00
C ILE A 23 -28.45 -2.43 37.25
N GLY A 24 -29.36 -3.02 36.48
CA GLY A 24 -29.71 -4.43 36.58
C GLY A 24 -28.56 -5.37 36.19
N ASP A 25 -28.67 -6.62 36.64
CA ASP A 25 -27.80 -7.69 36.17
C ASP A 25 -28.30 -8.21 34.81
N VAL A 26 -27.37 -8.37 33.87
CA VAL A 26 -27.62 -9.01 32.58
C VAL A 26 -27.12 -10.44 32.64
N THR A 27 -28.02 -11.37 32.35
CA THR A 27 -27.70 -12.79 32.24
C THR A 27 -27.30 -13.11 30.80
N VAL A 28 -26.01 -13.40 30.59
CA VAL A 28 -25.52 -13.83 29.29
C VAL A 28 -25.57 -15.35 29.23
N ARG A 29 -26.37 -15.88 28.30
CA ARG A 29 -26.48 -17.32 28.03
C ARG A 29 -25.82 -17.66 26.70
N PHE A 30 -24.77 -18.47 26.76
CA PHE A 30 -24.03 -18.94 25.60
C PHE A 30 -23.88 -20.47 25.64
N LEU A 31 -24.68 -21.18 24.85
CA LEU A 31 -24.83 -22.65 24.77
C LEU A 31 -25.05 -23.38 26.11
N ILE A 32 -24.04 -23.46 26.99
CA ILE A 32 -24.09 -24.12 28.31
C ILE A 32 -23.64 -23.17 29.44
N PHE A 33 -23.04 -22.02 29.08
CA PHE A 33 -22.59 -21.03 30.04
C PHE A 33 -23.68 -19.99 30.31
N GLU A 34 -24.03 -19.84 31.58
CA GLU A 34 -24.88 -18.77 32.07
C GLU A 34 -24.07 -17.96 33.07
N LYS A 35 -23.84 -16.68 32.77
CA LYS A 35 -23.14 -15.77 33.67
C LYS A 35 -23.89 -14.48 33.78
N THR A 36 -24.25 -14.14 35.00
CA THR A 36 -24.79 -12.83 35.37
C THR A 36 -23.63 -11.86 35.56
N LEU A 37 -23.70 -10.75 34.84
CA LEU A 37 -22.77 -9.64 34.95
C LEU A 37 -23.57 -8.35 35.10
N PRO A 38 -23.06 -7.37 35.85
CA PRO A 38 -23.67 -6.04 35.87
C PRO A 38 -23.75 -5.49 34.45
N GLN A 39 -24.89 -4.93 34.07
CA GLN A 39 -25.14 -4.46 32.70
C GLN A 39 -24.04 -3.53 32.17
N GLY A 40 -23.60 -2.58 32.99
CA GLY A 40 -22.53 -1.65 32.59
C GLY A 40 -21.21 -2.34 32.29
N VAL A 41 -20.86 -3.41 33.02
CA VAL A 41 -19.65 -4.19 32.74
C VAL A 41 -19.79 -4.93 31.40
N TRP A 42 -20.96 -5.49 31.13
CA TRP A 42 -21.23 -6.19 29.87
C TRP A 42 -21.13 -5.27 28.64
N GLU A 43 -21.72 -4.08 28.72
CA GLU A 43 -21.69 -3.10 27.63
C GLU A 43 -20.28 -2.60 27.32
N VAL A 44 -19.47 -2.33 28.36
CA VAL A 44 -18.07 -1.92 28.18
C VAL A 44 -17.27 -3.02 27.48
N ILE A 45 -17.46 -4.29 27.86
CA ILE A 45 -16.80 -5.42 27.20
C ILE A 45 -17.20 -5.49 25.72
N LEU A 46 -18.50 -5.32 25.43
CA LEU A 46 -19.02 -5.36 24.06
C LEU A 46 -18.48 -4.21 23.20
N PHE A 47 -18.38 -3.01 23.78
CA PHE A 47 -17.80 -1.84 23.13
C PHE A 47 -16.29 -2.03 22.85
N CYS A 48 -15.53 -2.53 23.82
CA CYS A 48 -14.12 -2.86 23.64
C CYS A 48 -13.91 -3.92 22.55
N ALA A 49 -14.75 -4.95 22.51
CA ALA A 49 -14.71 -5.97 21.46
C ALA A 49 -14.97 -5.37 20.07
N GLY A 50 -15.96 -4.48 19.95
CA GLY A 50 -16.23 -3.75 18.70
C GLY A 50 -15.06 -2.89 18.25
N ALA A 51 -14.44 -2.14 19.16
CA ALA A 51 -13.26 -1.33 18.87
C ALA A 51 -12.05 -2.17 18.44
N ALA A 52 -11.82 -3.30 19.11
CA ALA A 52 -10.75 -4.25 18.74
C ALA A 52 -10.97 -4.82 17.33
N ILE A 53 -12.21 -5.19 16.98
CA ILE A 53 -12.54 -5.68 15.63
C ILE A 53 -12.27 -4.59 14.57
N MET A 54 -12.70 -3.35 14.80
CA MET A 54 -12.42 -2.25 13.86
C MET A 54 -10.92 -2.00 13.72
N TRP A 55 -10.15 -2.07 14.82
CA TRP A 55 -8.70 -1.94 14.78
C TRP A 55 -8.05 -3.05 13.95
N ILE A 56 -8.48 -4.30 14.14
CA ILE A 56 -8.00 -5.44 13.37
C ILE A 56 -8.28 -5.25 11.86
N PHE A 57 -9.51 -4.85 11.49
CA PHE A 57 -9.84 -4.57 10.09
C PHE A 57 -9.02 -3.41 9.49
N SER A 58 -8.74 -2.36 10.28
CA SER A 58 -7.87 -1.26 9.85
C SER A 58 -6.46 -1.75 9.56
N VAL A 59 -5.90 -2.62 10.41
CA VAL A 59 -4.58 -3.23 10.23
C VAL A 59 -4.57 -4.13 8.99
N PHE A 60 -5.56 -5.02 8.83
CA PHE A 60 -5.66 -5.89 7.65
C PHE A 60 -5.78 -5.10 6.34
N SER A 61 -6.59 -4.03 6.31
CA SER A 61 -6.70 -3.13 5.16
C SER A 61 -5.35 -2.50 4.80
N MET A 62 -4.60 -2.04 5.80
CA MET A 62 -3.26 -1.48 5.60
C MET A 62 -2.27 -2.51 5.00
N PHE A 63 -2.35 -3.78 5.43
CA PHE A 63 -1.53 -4.86 4.87
C PHE A 63 -1.88 -5.17 3.41
N GLU A 64 -3.17 -5.19 3.06
CA GLU A 64 -3.59 -5.38 1.66
C GLU A 64 -3.08 -4.25 0.76
N MET A 65 -3.15 -3.00 1.23
CA MET A 65 -2.63 -1.85 0.50
C MET A 65 -1.11 -1.94 0.30
N ARG A 66 -0.35 -2.29 1.34
CA ARG A 66 1.11 -2.47 1.25
C ARG A 66 1.50 -3.51 0.18
N SER A 67 0.75 -4.60 0.06
CA SER A 67 0.97 -5.63 -0.97
C SER A 67 0.74 -5.09 -2.38
N LYS A 68 -0.32 -4.32 -2.60
CA LYS A 68 -0.63 -3.69 -3.90
C LYS A 68 0.43 -2.65 -4.29
N TYR A 69 0.78 -1.73 -3.39
CA TYR A 69 1.82 -0.73 -3.65
C TYR A 69 3.19 -1.35 -3.88
N LYS A 70 3.55 -2.44 -3.17
CA LYS A 70 4.82 -3.14 -3.40
C LYS A 70 4.88 -3.78 -4.79
N LYS A 71 3.75 -4.32 -5.29
CA LYS A 71 3.67 -4.85 -6.66
C LYS A 71 3.79 -3.74 -7.70
N GLU A 72 3.07 -2.62 -7.54
CA GLU A 72 3.16 -1.49 -8.46
C GLU A 72 4.56 -0.85 -8.49
N ILE A 73 5.23 -0.73 -7.33
CA ILE A 73 6.61 -0.24 -7.25
C ILE A 73 7.56 -1.18 -7.98
N LYS A 74 7.41 -2.50 -7.78
CA LYS A 74 8.25 -3.48 -8.47
C LYS A 74 8.06 -3.41 -9.98
N GLU A 75 6.81 -3.35 -10.44
CA GLU A 75 6.47 -3.29 -11.85
C GLU A 75 6.97 -2.00 -12.53
N LYS A 76 6.92 -0.86 -11.81
CA LYS A 76 7.51 0.39 -12.30
C LYS A 76 9.03 0.36 -12.32
N ASN A 77 9.69 -0.24 -11.34
CA ASN A 77 11.15 -0.41 -11.34
C ASN A 77 11.60 -1.34 -12.48
N ASP A 78 10.94 -2.48 -12.67
CA ASP A 78 11.24 -3.43 -13.75
C ASP A 78 11.09 -2.74 -15.13
N LYS A 79 10.12 -1.83 -15.27
CA LYS A 79 9.94 -1.03 -16.48
C LYS A 79 11.06 0.00 -16.69
N ILE A 80 11.54 0.64 -15.62
CA ILE A 80 12.67 1.58 -15.67
C ILE A 80 13.95 0.85 -16.09
N ASP A 81 14.25 -0.29 -15.49
CA ASP A 81 15.43 -1.08 -15.82
C ASP A 81 15.43 -1.53 -17.29
N ASN A 82 14.28 -1.96 -17.82
CA ASN A 82 14.16 -2.31 -19.23
C ASN A 82 14.41 -1.11 -20.15
N LEU A 83 13.82 0.06 -19.83
CA LEU A 83 14.02 1.29 -20.59
C LEU A 83 15.47 1.78 -20.54
N GLU A 84 16.14 1.64 -19.40
CA GLU A 84 17.57 1.96 -19.28
C GLU A 84 18.44 1.02 -20.11
N ASN A 85 18.15 -0.29 -20.09
CA ASN A 85 18.85 -1.26 -20.92
C ASN A 85 18.64 -1.00 -22.42
N GLU A 86 17.41 -0.72 -22.85
CA GLU A 86 17.10 -0.34 -24.24
C GLU A 86 17.85 0.92 -24.65
N LYS A 87 17.85 1.97 -23.82
CA LYS A 87 18.64 3.18 -24.08
C LYS A 87 20.12 2.87 -24.23
N LYS A 88 20.68 2.04 -23.35
CA LYS A 88 22.08 1.67 -23.37
C LYS A 88 22.43 0.89 -24.65
N MET A 89 21.58 -0.05 -25.07
CA MET A 89 21.77 -0.79 -26.32
C MET A 89 21.69 0.11 -27.56
N ILE A 90 20.76 1.06 -27.59
CA ILE A 90 20.65 2.05 -28.67
C ILE A 90 21.87 2.98 -28.71
N LEU A 91 22.34 3.43 -27.55
CA LEU A 91 23.53 4.27 -27.45
C LEU A 91 24.78 3.52 -27.92
N ASP A 92 24.91 2.24 -27.53
CA ASP A 92 25.99 1.36 -27.96
C ASP A 92 25.94 1.10 -29.47
N SER A 93 24.75 0.92 -30.07
CA SER A 93 24.62 0.77 -31.53
C SER A 93 24.92 2.07 -32.28
N ILE A 94 24.45 3.23 -31.80
CA ILE A 94 24.76 4.53 -32.41
C ILE A 94 26.26 4.83 -32.32
N THR A 95 26.88 4.53 -31.18
CA THR A 95 28.33 4.71 -31.00
C THR A 95 29.10 3.81 -31.95
N LYS A 96 28.67 2.55 -32.10
CA LYS A 96 29.27 1.60 -33.02
C LYS A 96 29.12 2.02 -34.48
N ASP A 97 27.93 2.49 -34.89
CA ASP A 97 27.70 3.01 -36.24
C ASP A 97 28.49 4.30 -36.52
N THR A 98 28.62 5.18 -35.52
CA THR A 98 29.43 6.40 -35.64
C THR A 98 30.92 6.08 -35.79
N VAL A 99 31.42 5.07 -35.06
CA VAL A 99 32.81 4.61 -35.16
C VAL A 99 33.06 3.89 -36.49
N VAL A 100 32.13 3.06 -36.96
CA VAL A 100 32.24 2.39 -38.28
C VAL A 100 32.27 3.41 -39.41
N THR A 101 31.41 4.44 -39.36
CA THR A 101 31.35 5.52 -40.36
C THR A 101 32.64 6.35 -40.41
N GLN A 102 33.30 6.57 -39.27
CA GLN A 102 34.59 7.29 -39.20
C GLN A 102 35.77 6.45 -39.74
N VAL A 103 35.71 5.12 -39.59
CA VAL A 103 36.76 4.20 -40.07
C VAL A 103 36.62 3.95 -41.58
N GLU A 104 35.40 3.96 -42.13
CA GLU A 104 35.14 3.87 -43.57
C GLU A 104 35.72 5.09 -44.32
N TYR A 105 35.53 6.30 -43.78
CA TYR A 105 36.05 7.55 -44.38
C TYR A 105 37.58 7.67 -44.32
N SER A 106 38.24 6.93 -43.42
CA SER A 106 39.70 6.93 -43.28
C SER A 106 40.40 5.94 -44.22
N LYS A 107 39.67 5.09 -44.95
CA LYS A 107 40.23 4.00 -45.76
C LYS A 107 40.14 4.19 -47.27
N GLU A 108 39.56 5.27 -47.77
CA GLU A 108 39.66 5.57 -49.21
C GLU A 108 41.10 5.97 -49.57
N PRO A 109 41.79 5.24 -50.47
CA PRO A 109 43.14 5.60 -50.88
C PRO A 109 43.09 6.88 -51.73
N GLN A 110 43.70 7.95 -51.22
CA GLN A 110 43.98 9.15 -51.99
C GLN A 110 44.92 8.79 -53.14
N VAL A 111 44.39 8.66 -54.35
CA VAL A 111 45.17 8.52 -55.59
C VAL A 111 45.86 9.86 -55.85
N VAL A 112 47.10 9.98 -55.40
CA VAL A 112 47.96 11.13 -55.70
C VAL A 112 48.38 11.00 -57.17
N LEU A 113 47.72 11.76 -58.04
CA LEU A 113 48.20 12.06 -59.39
C LEU A 113 49.48 12.88 -59.27
N ILE A 114 50.64 12.22 -59.39
CA ILE A 114 51.92 12.89 -59.57
C ILE A 114 52.05 13.18 -61.07
N GLU A 115 51.76 14.41 -61.46
CA GLU A 115 52.13 14.97 -62.76
C GLU A 115 53.65 15.10 -62.83
N ASN A 116 54.27 14.55 -63.88
CA ASN A 116 55.58 14.94 -64.38
C ASN A 116 55.69 14.59 -65.87
#